data_AF-A0A7J7NID6-F1
#
_entry.id   AF-A0A7J7NID6-F1
#
_cell.length_a   1.000
_cell.length_b   1.000
_cell.length_c   1.000
_cell.angle_alpha   90.00
_cell.angle_beta   90.00
_cell.angle_gamma   90.00
#
_symmetry.space_group_name_H-M   'P 1'
#
loop_
_entity.id
_entity.type
_entity.pdbx_description
1 polymer ?
#
loop_
_entity_poly.entity_id
_entity_poly.type
_entity_poly.pdbx_seq_one_letter_code
_entity_poly.pdbx_strand_id
1 'polypeptide(L)'
;MQDVANKVFSLSRVVSGSDLSKLQAIREAILQLKAPPQLVYELKNKLKSSRIPWPGNESEERWNQGWQAIKKVWASKWNERAYVSCRKANLNHDHLCMAVLVQEVINADYAFVIHTRNPLTGDPSEIYSEIVKGLGETLVGAYAGRAMGFITKKSDQRFPLVVGYPSKQIGLFIKKSLIFRSDSNGEDLEGYAGAGLYDSVPMDKEEKVVLDYSCDRLIVDNSFRLSIFSKIAEVGKIIEGLYGSAQDIEGVVKDGEVYVVQTRPQI
;
A
#
# COMPACT_ATOMS: atom_id res chain seq x y z
N MET A 1 4.68 -11.88 26.82
CA MET A 1 5.21 -12.17 25.46
C MET A 1 5.43 -13.66 25.26
N GLN A 2 6.05 -14.36 26.22
CA GLN A 2 6.31 -15.80 26.13
C GLN A 2 5.05 -16.65 25.89
N ASP A 3 3.93 -16.33 26.55
CA ASP A 3 2.68 -17.09 26.40
C ASP A 3 2.07 -16.99 25.00
N VAL A 4 2.14 -15.80 24.39
CA VAL A 4 1.67 -15.59 23.01
C VAL A 4 2.59 -16.32 22.03
N ALA A 5 3.91 -16.23 22.20
CA ALA A 5 4.87 -16.95 21.37
C ALA A 5 4.65 -18.47 21.44
N ASN A 6 4.47 -19.02 22.64
CA ASN A 6 4.17 -20.44 22.84
C ASN A 6 2.84 -20.86 22.20
N LYS A 7 1.80 -20.00 22.28
CA LYS A 7 0.49 -20.25 21.66
C LYS A 7 0.56 -20.21 20.13
N VAL A 8 1.29 -19.24 19.56
CA VAL A 8 1.50 -19.17 18.11
C VAL A 8 2.29 -20.39 17.63
N PHE A 9 3.36 -20.77 18.33
CA PHE A 9 4.17 -21.94 18.00
C PHE A 9 3.40 -23.26 18.07
N SER A 10 2.56 -23.45 19.08
CA SER A 10 1.75 -24.68 19.19
C SER A 10 0.70 -24.77 18.09
N LEU A 11 0.05 -23.66 17.74
CA LEU A 11 -0.95 -23.60 16.68
C LEU A 11 -0.31 -23.78 15.29
N SER A 12 0.84 -23.16 15.00
CA SER A 12 1.51 -23.23 13.69
C SER A 12 1.92 -24.65 13.30
N ARG A 13 2.36 -25.45 14.28
CA ARG A 13 2.65 -26.88 14.07
C ARG A 13 1.46 -27.68 13.59
N VAL A 14 0.24 -27.31 14.02
CA VAL A 14 -0.98 -28.02 13.61
C VAL A 14 -1.53 -27.52 12.28
N VAL A 15 -1.36 -26.23 11.95
CA VAL A 15 -1.70 -25.70 10.61
C VAL A 15 -0.87 -26.38 9.52
N SER A 16 0.37 -26.79 9.83
CA SER A 16 1.22 -27.57 8.93
C SER A 16 0.63 -28.94 8.54
N GLY A 17 -0.38 -29.43 9.29
CA GLY A 17 -1.12 -30.65 9.03
C GLY A 17 -2.45 -30.47 8.27
N SER A 18 -2.62 -29.39 7.51
CA SER A 18 -3.77 -29.07 6.60
C SER A 18 -4.98 -28.33 7.22
N ASP A 19 -4.99 -28.01 8.51
CA ASP A 19 -6.13 -27.36 9.16
C ASP A 19 -6.01 -25.81 9.13
N LEU A 20 -6.56 -25.20 8.09
CA LEU A 20 -6.59 -23.74 7.92
C LEU A 20 -7.48 -23.02 8.95
N SER A 21 -8.37 -23.73 9.66
CA SER A 21 -9.25 -23.12 10.67
C SER A 21 -8.47 -22.50 11.84
N LYS A 22 -7.23 -22.93 12.07
CA LYS A 22 -6.35 -22.43 13.13
C LYS A 22 -5.62 -21.14 12.79
N LEU A 23 -5.61 -20.72 11.52
CA LEU A 23 -5.02 -19.44 11.11
C LEU A 23 -5.67 -18.26 11.84
N GLN A 24 -6.99 -18.29 11.98
CA GLN A 24 -7.74 -17.28 12.72
C GLN A 24 -7.31 -17.21 14.20
N ALA A 25 -7.16 -18.36 14.85
CA ALA A 25 -6.72 -18.42 16.24
C ALA A 25 -5.28 -17.90 16.45
N ILE A 26 -4.40 -18.09 15.46
CA ILE A 26 -3.03 -17.53 15.49
C ILE A 26 -3.09 -16.00 15.40
N ARG A 27 -3.87 -15.47 14.46
CA ARG A 27 -4.07 -14.02 14.31
C ARG A 27 -4.58 -13.40 15.59
N GLU A 28 -5.61 -14.00 16.19
CA GLU A 28 -6.17 -13.55 17.47
C GLU A 28 -5.15 -13.60 18.61
N ALA A 29 -4.29 -14.63 18.65
CA ALA A 29 -3.21 -14.71 19.64
C ALA A 29 -2.20 -13.57 19.47
N ILE A 30 -1.79 -13.26 18.23
CA ILE A 30 -0.88 -12.13 17.93
C ILE A 30 -1.49 -10.79 18.39
N LEU A 31 -2.79 -10.61 18.22
CA LEU A 31 -3.48 -9.40 18.67
C LEU A 31 -3.47 -9.24 20.21
N GLN A 32 -3.15 -10.27 20.99
CA GLN A 32 -2.97 -10.17 22.45
C GLN A 32 -1.59 -9.67 22.88
N LEU A 33 -0.66 -9.43 21.94
CA LEU A 33 0.66 -8.90 22.28
C LEU A 33 0.55 -7.54 22.99
N LYS A 34 1.33 -7.40 24.06
CA LYS A 34 1.57 -6.13 24.74
C LYS A 34 2.89 -5.55 24.24
N ALA A 35 2.89 -4.25 23.95
CA ALA A 35 4.10 -3.57 23.50
C ALA A 35 5.14 -3.57 24.64
N PRO A 36 6.39 -4.01 24.39
CA PRO A 36 7.47 -3.81 25.34
C PRO A 36 7.67 -2.30 25.58
N PRO A 37 7.85 -1.83 26.82
CA PRO A 37 8.06 -0.41 27.10
C PRO A 37 9.23 0.19 26.32
N GLN A 38 10.31 -0.58 26.15
CA GLN A 38 11.48 -0.18 25.38
C GLN A 38 11.16 0.04 23.90
N LEU A 39 10.37 -0.85 23.28
CA LEU A 39 9.93 -0.67 21.88
C LEU A 39 9.10 0.60 21.71
N VAL A 40 8.19 0.87 22.64
CA VAL A 40 7.36 2.09 22.62
C VAL A 40 8.25 3.34 22.70
N TYR A 41 9.24 3.33 23.60
CA TYR A 41 10.19 4.44 23.75
C TYR A 41 11.04 4.66 22.48
N GLU A 42 11.60 3.60 21.92
CA GLU A 42 12.40 3.66 20.70
C GLU A 42 11.58 4.16 19.50
N LEU A 43 10.37 3.65 19.32
CA LEU A 43 9.47 4.09 18.25
C LEU A 43 9.11 5.57 18.38
N LYS A 44 8.75 6.03 19.59
CA LYS A 44 8.47 7.45 19.88
C LYS A 44 9.65 8.34 19.50
N ASN A 45 10.84 7.98 19.94
CA ASN A 45 12.05 8.74 19.66
C ASN A 45 12.36 8.76 18.17
N LYS A 46 12.20 7.61 17.50
CA LYS A 46 12.48 7.52 16.07
C LYS A 46 11.53 8.38 15.26
N LEU A 47 10.22 8.32 15.52
CA LEU A 47 9.22 9.17 14.87
C LEU A 47 9.54 10.65 15.04
N LYS A 48 9.89 11.08 16.26
CA LYS A 48 10.31 12.47 16.54
C LYS A 48 11.57 12.86 15.77
N SER A 49 12.61 12.02 15.78
CA SER A 49 13.86 12.28 15.06
C SER A 49 13.70 12.30 13.53
N SER A 50 12.77 11.51 13.01
CA SER A 50 12.41 11.45 11.59
C SER A 50 11.42 12.52 11.16
N ARG A 51 11.02 13.43 12.07
CA ARG A 51 10.03 14.49 11.84
C ARG A 51 8.67 13.99 11.39
N ILE A 52 8.30 12.76 11.77
CA ILE A 52 6.98 12.19 11.53
C ILE A 52 6.09 12.54 12.73
N PRO A 53 5.13 13.46 12.60
CA PRO A 53 4.28 13.88 13.69
C PRO A 53 3.28 12.78 14.05
N TRP A 54 3.06 12.58 15.34
CA TRP A 54 2.00 11.70 15.80
C TRP A 54 0.64 12.33 15.51
N PRO A 55 -0.30 11.60 14.87
CA PRO A 55 -1.58 12.18 14.49
C PRO A 55 -2.51 12.34 15.70
N GLY A 56 -2.92 13.59 15.96
CA GLY A 56 -3.79 13.94 17.09
C GLY A 56 -3.00 14.17 18.39
N ASN A 57 -3.54 13.71 19.52
CA ASN A 57 -2.86 13.79 20.81
C ASN A 57 -1.93 12.58 21.05
N GLU A 58 -0.88 12.73 21.84
CA GLU A 58 0.01 11.62 22.25
C GLU A 58 -0.60 10.79 23.40
N SER A 59 -1.94 10.67 23.46
CA SER A 59 -2.63 9.92 24.52
C SER A 59 -2.34 8.42 24.44
N GLU A 60 -2.50 7.73 25.57
CA GLU A 60 -2.35 6.27 25.64
C GLU A 60 -3.31 5.55 24.68
N GLU A 61 -4.53 6.06 24.51
CA GLU A 61 -5.50 5.52 23.56
C GLU A 61 -4.98 5.58 22.12
N ARG A 62 -4.42 6.72 21.70
CA ARG A 62 -3.82 6.84 20.37
C ARG A 62 -2.65 5.89 20.21
N TRP A 63 -1.76 5.79 21.19
CA TRP A 63 -0.67 4.81 21.16
C TRP A 63 -1.18 3.37 21.02
N ASN A 64 -2.25 3.03 21.73
CA ASN A 64 -2.89 1.73 21.60
C ASN A 64 -3.44 1.50 20.18
N GLN A 65 -4.00 2.52 19.51
CA GLN A 65 -4.44 2.38 18.11
C GLN A 65 -3.28 2.08 17.16
N GLY A 66 -2.16 2.81 17.27
CA GLY A 66 -0.95 2.52 16.47
C GLY A 66 -0.38 1.13 16.76
N TRP A 67 -0.36 0.72 18.03
CA TRP A 67 0.06 -0.62 18.41
C TRP A 67 -0.87 -1.72 17.86
N GLN A 68 -2.17 -1.48 17.83
CA GLN A 68 -3.12 -2.39 17.19
C GLN A 68 -2.85 -2.51 15.69
N ALA A 69 -2.50 -1.41 15.00
CA ALA A 69 -2.14 -1.46 13.60
C ALA A 69 -0.88 -2.31 13.35
N ILE A 70 0.19 -2.11 14.14
CA ILE A 70 1.41 -2.94 14.08
C ILE A 70 1.09 -4.43 14.24
N LYS A 71 0.29 -4.79 15.26
CA LYS A 71 -0.10 -6.18 15.49
C LYS A 71 -0.94 -6.75 14.35
N LYS A 72 -1.80 -5.95 13.71
CA LYS A 72 -2.57 -6.37 12.54
C LYS A 72 -1.67 -6.64 11.35
N VAL A 73 -0.64 -5.82 11.10
CA VAL A 73 0.37 -6.08 10.07
C VAL A 73 1.08 -7.41 10.34
N TRP A 74 1.57 -7.65 11.56
CA TRP A 74 2.18 -8.94 11.90
C TRP A 74 1.21 -10.12 11.82
N ALA A 75 -0.05 -9.93 12.21
CA ALA A 75 -1.07 -10.97 12.08
C ALA A 75 -1.41 -11.27 10.62
N SER A 76 -1.25 -10.31 9.71
CA SER A 76 -1.53 -10.49 8.28
C SER A 76 -0.64 -11.56 7.63
N LYS A 77 0.52 -11.86 8.23
CA LYS A 77 1.34 -13.04 7.89
C LYS A 77 0.51 -14.32 7.84
N TRP A 78 -0.45 -14.45 8.75
CA TRP A 78 -1.32 -15.62 8.90
C TRP A 78 -2.67 -15.46 8.22
N ASN A 79 -2.86 -14.44 7.36
CA ASN A 79 -4.01 -14.39 6.49
C ASN A 79 -4.00 -15.64 5.59
N GLU A 80 -5.18 -16.17 5.30
CA GLU A 80 -5.30 -17.39 4.47
C GLU A 80 -4.64 -17.22 3.10
N ARG A 81 -4.84 -16.07 2.44
CA ARG A 81 -4.20 -15.75 1.15
C ARG A 81 -2.67 -15.76 1.23
N ALA A 82 -2.10 -15.20 2.29
CA ALA A 82 -0.66 -15.14 2.49
C ALA A 82 -0.09 -16.53 2.77
N TYR A 83 -0.70 -17.27 3.70
CA TYR A 83 -0.26 -18.61 4.08
C TYR A 83 -0.33 -19.60 2.90
N VAL A 84 -1.43 -19.62 2.15
CA VAL A 84 -1.59 -20.49 0.97
C VAL A 84 -0.61 -20.10 -0.13
N SER A 85 -0.40 -18.80 -0.36
CA SER A 85 0.56 -18.31 -1.35
C SER A 85 2.00 -18.76 -1.02
N CYS A 86 2.45 -18.55 0.23
CA CYS A 86 3.76 -19.02 0.67
C CYS A 86 3.95 -20.53 0.50
N ARG A 87 2.93 -21.32 0.86
CA ARG A 87 2.96 -22.79 0.71
C ARG A 87 3.08 -23.21 -0.75
N LYS A 88 2.31 -22.59 -1.66
CA LYS A 88 2.40 -22.85 -3.11
C LYS A 88 3.79 -22.52 -3.66
N ALA A 89 4.42 -21.48 -3.15
CA ALA A 89 5.78 -21.08 -3.52
C ALA A 89 6.88 -21.89 -2.79
N ASN A 90 6.52 -22.93 -2.03
CA ASN A 90 7.45 -23.71 -1.20
C ASN A 90 8.30 -22.86 -0.23
N LEU A 91 7.79 -21.70 0.18
CA LEU A 91 8.45 -20.84 1.15
C LEU A 91 8.23 -21.39 2.55
N ASN A 92 9.31 -21.46 3.33
CA ASN A 92 9.20 -21.81 4.74
C ASN A 92 8.57 -20.63 5.51
N HIS A 93 7.31 -20.80 5.87
CA HIS A 93 6.54 -19.79 6.60
C HIS A 93 7.20 -19.38 7.92
N ASP A 94 7.96 -20.28 8.56
CA ASP A 94 8.65 -19.99 9.83
C ASP A 94 9.86 -19.05 9.63
N HIS A 95 10.45 -19.03 8.43
CA HIS A 95 11.58 -18.15 8.08
C HIS A 95 11.15 -16.79 7.52
N LEU A 96 9.85 -16.59 7.30
CA LEU A 96 9.32 -15.32 6.85
C LEU A 96 9.32 -14.31 8.01
N CYS A 97 10.05 -13.22 7.85
CA CYS A 97 10.15 -12.13 8.81
C CYS A 97 9.33 -10.93 8.30
N MET A 98 8.55 -10.32 9.20
CA MET A 98 7.70 -9.17 8.88
C MET A 98 8.22 -7.92 9.61
N ALA A 99 8.71 -6.96 8.85
CA ALA A 99 8.95 -5.59 9.29
C ALA A 99 7.67 -4.76 9.15
N VAL A 100 7.65 -3.61 9.82
CA VAL A 100 6.53 -2.65 9.73
C VAL A 100 7.09 -1.26 9.45
N LEU A 101 6.82 -0.76 8.24
CA LEU A 101 7.14 0.61 7.87
C LEU A 101 6.05 1.54 8.41
N VAL A 102 6.44 2.57 9.16
CA VAL A 102 5.53 3.61 9.64
C VAL A 102 5.67 4.85 8.77
N GLN A 103 4.59 5.23 8.10
CA GLN A 103 4.59 6.32 7.13
C GLN A 103 3.43 7.28 7.39
N GLU A 104 3.64 8.57 7.12
CA GLU A 104 2.54 9.54 7.10
C GLU A 104 1.56 9.23 5.98
N VAL A 105 0.27 9.27 6.30
CA VAL A 105 -0.77 9.22 5.28
C VAL A 105 -1.02 10.62 4.78
N ILE A 106 -0.87 10.79 3.47
CA ILE A 106 -1.24 12.00 2.75
C ILE A 106 -2.75 11.93 2.52
N ASN A 107 -3.48 12.96 2.95
CA ASN A 107 -4.89 13.13 2.62
C ASN A 107 -5.01 13.51 1.14
N ALA A 108 -4.85 12.51 0.28
CA ALA A 108 -4.69 12.65 -1.15
C ALA A 108 -5.99 13.07 -1.83
N ASP A 109 -5.88 13.94 -2.83
CA ASP A 109 -6.99 14.27 -3.72
C ASP A 109 -7.17 13.13 -4.75
N TYR A 110 -6.05 12.58 -5.21
CA TYR A 110 -6.00 11.43 -6.12
C TYR A 110 -4.87 10.47 -5.74
N ALA A 111 -5.01 9.19 -6.09
CA ALA A 111 -3.96 8.19 -6.01
C ALA A 111 -3.74 7.55 -7.37
N PHE A 112 -2.51 7.15 -7.67
CA PHE A 112 -2.15 6.59 -8.95
C PHE A 112 -1.19 5.41 -8.83
N VAL A 113 -1.20 4.58 -9.87
CA VAL A 113 -0.19 3.57 -10.15
C VAL A 113 0.42 3.86 -11.52
N ILE A 114 1.73 3.66 -11.64
CA ILE A 114 2.49 3.79 -12.88
C ILE A 114 3.14 2.44 -13.20
N HIS A 115 2.98 2.01 -14.43
CA HIS A 115 3.82 0.98 -15.04
C HIS A 115 4.71 1.65 -16.08
N THR A 116 6.02 1.62 -15.87
CA THR A 116 6.97 2.26 -16.79
C THR A 116 7.26 1.43 -18.03
N ARG A 117 6.80 0.19 -18.09
CA ARG A 117 6.59 -0.56 -19.33
C ARG A 117 5.09 -0.78 -19.49
N ASN A 118 4.52 -0.46 -20.65
CA ASN A 118 3.09 -0.60 -20.84
C ASN A 118 2.66 -2.07 -20.60
N PRO A 119 1.79 -2.36 -19.61
CA PRO A 119 1.41 -3.73 -19.26
C PRO A 119 0.43 -4.36 -20.26
N LEU A 120 -0.20 -3.55 -21.11
CA LEU A 120 -1.17 -4.00 -22.10
C LEU A 120 -0.49 -4.36 -23.42
N THR A 121 0.51 -3.58 -23.84
CA THR A 121 1.21 -3.75 -25.14
C THR A 121 2.60 -4.37 -24.98
N GLY A 122 3.19 -4.29 -23.79
CA GLY A 122 4.58 -4.66 -23.53
C GLY A 122 5.61 -3.62 -23.99
N ASP A 123 5.19 -2.47 -24.53
CA ASP A 123 6.07 -1.45 -25.10
C ASP A 123 6.88 -0.74 -23.98
N PRO A 124 8.22 -0.85 -23.97
CA PRO A 124 9.07 -0.21 -22.98
C PRO A 124 9.30 1.28 -23.25
N SER A 125 8.80 1.83 -24.35
CA SER A 125 8.85 3.28 -24.64
C SER A 125 7.64 4.04 -24.07
N GLU A 126 6.64 3.32 -23.56
CA GLU A 126 5.38 3.84 -23.06
C GLU A 126 5.27 3.71 -21.54
N ILE A 127 4.71 4.74 -20.92
CA ILE A 127 4.26 4.72 -19.53
C ILE A 127 2.74 4.58 -19.55
N TYR A 128 2.21 3.60 -18.81
CA TYR A 128 0.79 3.45 -18.53
C TYR A 128 0.54 3.83 -17.08
N SER A 129 -0.53 4.58 -16.81
CA SER A 129 -0.92 4.92 -15.45
C SER A 129 -2.43 4.90 -15.27
N GLU A 130 -2.83 4.47 -14.07
CA GLU A 130 -4.20 4.55 -13.58
C GLU A 130 -4.28 5.51 -12.42
N ILE A 131 -5.34 6.31 -12.37
CA ILE A 131 -5.58 7.31 -11.33
C ILE A 131 -7.04 7.23 -10.83
N VAL A 132 -7.21 7.34 -9.52
CA VAL A 132 -8.49 7.34 -8.81
C VAL A 132 -8.58 8.53 -7.88
N LYS A 133 -9.80 8.93 -7.51
CA LYS A 133 -10.03 9.96 -6.50
C LYS A 133 -9.90 9.39 -5.09
N GLY A 134 -9.21 10.10 -4.22
CA GLY A 134 -8.91 9.67 -2.85
C GLY A 134 -7.69 8.74 -2.76
N LEU A 135 -7.71 7.81 -1.81
CA LEU A 135 -6.61 6.91 -1.47
C LEU A 135 -6.41 5.77 -2.48
N GLY A 136 -5.19 5.22 -2.51
CA GLY A 136 -4.79 4.11 -3.39
C GLY A 136 -5.58 2.83 -3.16
N GLU A 137 -6.11 2.62 -1.95
CA GLU A 137 -7.01 1.52 -1.61
C GLU A 137 -8.31 1.56 -2.44
N THR A 138 -8.68 2.72 -2.99
CA THR A 138 -9.79 2.84 -3.96
C THR A 138 -9.47 2.14 -5.28
N LEU A 139 -8.19 2.17 -5.70
CA LEU A 139 -7.69 1.53 -6.91
C LEU A 139 -7.56 0.01 -6.72
N VAL A 140 -6.86 -0.40 -5.65
CA VAL A 140 -6.53 -1.81 -5.36
C VAL A 140 -7.73 -2.59 -4.82
N GLY A 141 -8.64 -1.91 -4.12
CA GLY A 141 -9.84 -2.53 -3.56
C GLY A 141 -10.86 -2.96 -4.63
N ALA A 142 -11.66 -3.96 -4.30
CA ALA A 142 -12.75 -4.49 -5.15
C ALA A 142 -13.97 -3.56 -5.22
N TYR A 143 -13.76 -2.27 -5.52
CA TYR A 143 -14.80 -1.27 -5.75
C TYR A 143 -15.20 -1.26 -7.22
N ALA A 144 -16.51 -1.37 -7.47
CA ALA A 144 -17.08 -1.35 -8.82
C ALA A 144 -16.75 -0.06 -9.58
N GLY A 145 -16.64 -0.20 -10.91
CA GLY A 145 -16.21 0.87 -11.82
C GLY A 145 -14.72 0.83 -12.11
N ARG A 146 -14.27 1.72 -13.00
CA ARG A 146 -12.87 1.79 -13.45
C ARG A 146 -12.16 3.04 -12.96
N ALA A 147 -10.85 2.93 -12.81
CA ALA A 147 -9.96 4.08 -12.69
C ALA A 147 -9.91 4.86 -14.02
N MET A 148 -9.43 6.10 -13.95
CA MET A 148 -9.06 6.84 -15.14
C MET A 148 -7.69 6.34 -15.61
N GLY A 149 -7.56 5.95 -16.87
CA GLY A 149 -6.32 5.44 -17.43
C GLY A 149 -5.74 6.40 -18.45
N PHE A 150 -4.42 6.52 -18.49
CA PHE A 150 -3.72 7.24 -19.57
C PHE A 150 -2.40 6.55 -19.97
N ILE A 151 -1.98 6.84 -21.20
CA ILE A 151 -0.70 6.38 -21.77
C ILE A 151 0.08 7.60 -22.24
N THR A 152 1.40 7.59 -22.08
CA THR A 152 2.28 8.58 -22.71
C THR A 152 3.63 7.99 -23.09
N LYS A 153 4.34 8.62 -24.04
CA LYS A 153 5.67 8.18 -24.45
C LYS A 153 6.72 8.77 -23.53
N LYS A 154 7.74 7.98 -23.18
CA LYS A 154 8.89 8.46 -22.39
C LYS A 154 9.69 9.57 -23.08
N SER A 155 9.59 9.65 -24.41
CA SER A 155 10.20 10.70 -25.22
C SER A 155 9.45 12.02 -25.18
N ASP A 156 8.12 12.01 -24.94
CA ASP A 156 7.29 13.21 -24.91
C ASP A 156 6.09 13.03 -23.96
N GLN A 157 6.21 13.58 -22.75
CA GLN A 157 5.15 13.55 -21.74
C GLN A 157 4.14 14.69 -21.86
N ARG A 158 4.28 15.61 -22.83
CA ARG A 158 3.44 16.83 -22.90
C ARG A 158 1.98 16.54 -23.26
N PHE A 159 1.73 15.41 -23.93
CA PHE A 159 0.39 15.05 -24.42
C PHE A 159 0.01 13.61 -24.02
N PRO A 160 -0.26 13.34 -22.74
CA PRO A 160 -0.75 12.04 -22.31
C PRO A 160 -2.13 11.73 -22.91
N LEU A 161 -2.29 10.54 -23.49
CA LEU A 161 -3.53 10.07 -24.08
C LEU A 161 -4.41 9.41 -23.02
N VAL A 162 -5.61 9.95 -22.80
CA VAL A 162 -6.62 9.28 -21.96
C VAL A 162 -7.12 8.04 -22.68
N VAL A 163 -6.99 6.87 -22.06
CA VAL A 163 -7.48 5.58 -22.58
C VAL A 163 -8.73 5.08 -21.87
N GLY A 164 -9.07 5.65 -20.72
CA GLY A 164 -10.31 5.35 -20.02
C GLY A 164 -10.68 6.46 -19.05
N TYR A 165 -11.95 6.86 -19.05
CA TYR A 165 -12.50 7.77 -18.03
C TYR A 165 -12.94 6.98 -16.80
N PRO A 166 -12.90 7.60 -15.60
CA PRO A 166 -13.21 6.93 -14.36
C PRO A 166 -14.72 6.69 -14.21
N SER A 167 -15.08 5.62 -13.52
CA SER A 167 -16.48 5.32 -13.17
C SER A 167 -16.64 4.67 -11.79
N LYS A 168 -15.59 4.68 -10.96
CA LYS A 168 -15.68 4.19 -9.59
C LYS A 168 -16.70 5.02 -8.79
N GLN A 169 -17.65 4.35 -8.16
CA GLN A 169 -18.73 5.02 -7.43
C GLN A 169 -18.32 5.46 -6.03
N ILE A 170 -17.32 4.81 -5.45
CA ILE A 170 -16.85 5.06 -4.09
C ILE A 170 -15.37 5.39 -4.12
N GLY A 171 -14.99 6.45 -3.41
CA GLY A 171 -13.62 6.78 -3.08
C GLY A 171 -13.39 6.70 -1.58
N LEU A 172 -12.16 6.37 -1.19
CA LEU A 172 -11.73 6.33 0.19
C LEU A 172 -10.92 7.57 0.52
N PHE A 173 -11.20 8.20 1.65
CA PHE A 173 -10.48 9.36 2.15
C PHE A 173 -10.10 9.16 3.60
N ILE A 174 -9.02 9.80 4.03
CA ILE A 174 -8.59 9.75 5.42
C ILE A 174 -7.98 11.08 5.79
N LYS A 175 -8.29 11.53 7.01
CA LYS A 175 -7.60 12.67 7.61
C LYS A 175 -6.11 12.38 7.76
N LYS A 176 -5.31 13.41 8.02
CA LYS A 176 -3.88 13.24 8.33
C LYS A 176 -3.70 12.18 9.43
N SER A 177 -2.98 11.11 9.10
CA SER A 177 -2.84 9.92 9.94
C SER A 177 -1.49 9.24 9.69
N LEU A 178 -1.28 8.05 10.27
CA LEU A 178 -0.17 7.15 9.97
C LEU A 178 -0.70 5.87 9.33
N ILE A 179 0.09 5.27 8.46
CA ILE A 179 -0.13 3.93 7.93
C ILE A 179 1.05 3.05 8.28
N PHE A 180 0.73 1.82 8.66
CA PHE A 180 1.68 0.78 9.04
C PHE A 180 1.69 -0.22 7.90
N ARG A 181 2.76 -0.21 7.10
CA ARG A 181 2.88 -1.06 5.92
C ARG A 181 3.69 -2.31 6.23
N SER A 182 3.24 -3.44 5.67
CA SER A 182 4.02 -4.68 5.68
C SER A 182 5.25 -4.51 4.81
N ASP A 183 6.34 -5.15 5.24
CA ASP A 183 7.54 -5.36 4.46
C ASP A 183 8.12 -6.70 4.91
N SER A 184 8.25 -7.66 4.02
CA SER A 184 8.75 -8.99 4.35
C SER A 184 9.82 -9.46 3.39
N ASN A 185 10.74 -10.27 3.92
CA ASN A 185 11.79 -10.95 3.16
C ASN A 185 11.27 -11.99 2.14
N GLY A 186 9.95 -12.09 1.96
CA GLY A 186 9.31 -12.97 1.00
C GLY A 186 8.43 -12.25 -0.03
N GLU A 187 8.28 -10.93 0.00
CA GLU A 187 7.38 -10.20 -0.92
C GLU A 187 7.92 -10.06 -2.34
N ASP A 188 9.23 -9.81 -2.48
CA ASP A 188 9.88 -9.49 -3.75
C ASP A 188 10.92 -10.56 -4.14
N LEU A 189 10.57 -11.84 -4.01
CA LEU A 189 11.42 -12.95 -4.44
C LEU A 189 11.33 -13.18 -5.94
N GLU A 190 12.44 -13.55 -6.57
CA GLU A 190 12.48 -13.85 -8.01
C GLU A 190 11.49 -14.98 -8.36
N GLY A 191 10.56 -14.71 -9.28
CA GLY A 191 9.51 -15.65 -9.66
C GLY A 191 8.34 -15.78 -8.67
N TYR A 192 8.28 -14.94 -7.62
CA TYR A 192 7.19 -14.90 -6.66
C TYR A 192 6.73 -13.46 -6.39
N ALA A 193 5.57 -13.09 -6.94
CA ALA A 193 4.96 -11.80 -6.67
C ALA A 193 4.13 -11.87 -5.37
N GLY A 194 4.73 -11.44 -4.26
CA GLY A 194 4.06 -11.32 -2.95
C GLY A 194 3.23 -10.06 -2.77
N ALA A 195 3.14 -9.24 -3.81
CA ALA A 195 2.37 -8.00 -3.87
C ALA A 195 0.96 -8.13 -3.27
N GLY A 196 0.67 -7.33 -2.24
CA GLY A 196 -0.67 -7.26 -1.64
C GLY A 196 -1.09 -8.51 -0.83
N LEU A 197 -0.17 -9.45 -0.57
CA LEU A 197 -0.48 -10.61 0.28
C LEU A 197 -0.69 -10.21 1.73
N TYR A 198 0.15 -9.31 2.23
CA TYR A 198 0.12 -8.82 3.60
C TYR A 198 -0.62 -7.49 3.69
N ASP A 199 -1.09 -7.15 4.88
CA ASP A 199 -1.93 -5.97 5.07
C ASP A 199 -1.08 -4.74 5.37
N SER A 200 -1.46 -3.61 4.77
CA SER A 200 -1.13 -2.27 5.24
C SER A 200 -2.30 -1.73 6.02
N VAL A 201 -2.05 -1.19 7.21
CA VAL A 201 -3.11 -0.85 8.16
C VAL A 201 -3.00 0.63 8.55
N PRO A 202 -3.95 1.48 8.14
CA PRO A 202 -3.99 2.86 8.62
C PRO A 202 -4.40 2.91 10.09
N MET A 203 -3.89 3.91 10.80
CA MET A 203 -4.18 4.14 12.21
C MET A 203 -5.61 4.63 12.42
N ASP A 204 -6.06 5.54 11.55
CA ASP A 204 -7.43 6.03 11.52
C ASP A 204 -8.22 5.33 10.42
N LYS A 205 -9.52 5.19 10.62
CA LYS A 205 -10.42 4.57 9.64
C LYS A 205 -10.64 5.49 8.45
N GLU A 206 -10.71 4.90 7.27
CA GLU A 206 -11.06 5.57 6.03
C GLU A 206 -12.56 5.88 5.97
N GLU A 207 -12.87 7.04 5.43
CA GLU A 207 -14.22 7.46 5.09
C GLU A 207 -14.55 7.05 3.65
N LYS A 208 -15.73 6.45 3.47
CA LYS A 208 -16.26 6.10 2.15
C LYS A 208 -17.12 7.25 1.64
N VAL A 209 -16.76 7.78 0.48
CA VAL A 209 -17.45 8.90 -0.15
C VAL A 209 -17.99 8.46 -1.51
N VAL A 210 -19.25 8.80 -1.79
CA VAL A 210 -19.83 8.63 -3.13
C VAL A 210 -19.23 9.66 -4.07
N LEU A 211 -18.66 9.20 -5.18
CA LEU A 211 -17.93 10.05 -6.10
C LEU A 211 -18.85 10.71 -7.12
N ASP A 212 -18.73 12.02 -7.24
CA ASP A 212 -19.29 12.81 -8.33
C ASP A 212 -18.15 13.34 -9.21
N TYR A 213 -18.16 12.90 -10.48
CA TYR A 213 -17.16 13.27 -11.48
C TYR A 213 -17.58 14.49 -12.31
N SER A 214 -18.83 14.95 -12.21
CA SER A 214 -19.36 16.06 -13.03
C SER A 214 -18.63 17.38 -12.78
N CYS A 215 -18.07 17.55 -11.59
CA CYS A 215 -17.29 18.72 -11.16
C CYS A 215 -15.83 18.37 -10.84
N ASP A 216 -15.36 17.16 -11.15
CA ASP A 216 -13.99 16.75 -10.83
C ASP A 216 -12.98 17.41 -11.75
N ARG A 217 -11.93 18.02 -11.18
CA ARG A 217 -10.92 18.79 -11.94
C ARG A 217 -10.18 17.93 -12.97
N LEU A 218 -9.92 16.65 -12.70
CA LEU A 218 -9.31 15.77 -13.71
C LEU A 218 -10.23 15.55 -14.92
N ILE A 219 -11.54 15.77 -14.78
CA ILE A 219 -12.52 15.60 -15.84
C ILE A 219 -12.74 16.92 -16.57
N VAL A 220 -13.07 17.98 -15.83
CA VAL A 220 -13.55 19.25 -16.40
C VAL A 220 -12.44 20.23 -16.77
N ASP A 221 -11.25 20.11 -16.18
CA ASP A 221 -10.12 21.02 -16.41
C ASP A 221 -9.00 20.29 -17.18
N ASN A 222 -8.96 20.52 -18.49
CA ASN A 222 -7.97 19.88 -19.37
C ASN A 222 -6.53 20.31 -19.05
N SER A 223 -6.31 21.56 -18.66
CA SER A 223 -4.98 22.09 -18.34
C SER A 223 -4.45 21.46 -17.06
N PHE A 224 -5.30 21.35 -16.04
CA PHE A 224 -4.95 20.65 -14.80
C PHE A 224 -4.69 19.16 -15.06
N ARG A 225 -5.56 18.47 -15.81
CA ARG A 225 -5.36 17.06 -16.16
C ARG A 225 -4.02 16.82 -16.87
N LEU A 226 -3.71 17.59 -17.91
CA LEU A 226 -2.45 17.46 -18.64
C LEU A 226 -1.23 17.69 -17.73
N SER A 227 -1.30 18.70 -16.86
CA SER A 227 -0.23 19.00 -15.89
C SER A 227 0.00 17.82 -14.94
N ILE A 228 -1.06 17.29 -14.33
CA ILE A 228 -0.95 16.14 -13.41
C ILE A 228 -0.42 14.89 -14.13
N PHE A 229 -0.95 14.57 -15.31
CA PHE A 229 -0.54 13.37 -16.03
C PHE A 229 0.92 13.45 -16.49
N SER A 230 1.35 14.64 -16.91
CA SER A 230 2.75 14.90 -17.27
C SER A 230 3.67 14.73 -16.06
N LYS A 231 3.33 15.31 -14.90
CA LYS A 231 4.09 15.16 -13.65
C LYS A 231 4.19 13.70 -13.21
N ILE A 232 3.08 12.96 -13.24
CA ILE A 232 3.05 11.53 -12.91
C ILE A 232 3.99 10.74 -13.84
N ALA A 233 3.89 10.96 -15.15
CA ALA A 233 4.75 10.27 -16.12
C ALA A 233 6.23 10.65 -15.99
N GLU A 234 6.53 11.91 -15.68
CA GLU A 234 7.89 12.38 -15.41
C GLU A 234 8.50 11.65 -14.19
N VAL A 235 7.74 11.52 -13.10
CA VAL A 235 8.13 10.73 -11.92
C VAL A 235 8.45 9.28 -12.32
N GLY A 236 7.59 8.66 -13.13
CA GLY A 236 7.82 7.30 -13.64
C GLY A 236 9.15 7.17 -14.39
N LYS A 237 9.44 8.10 -15.31
CA LYS A 237 10.69 8.13 -16.07
C LYS A 237 11.92 8.34 -15.18
N ILE A 238 11.84 9.26 -14.20
CA ILE A 238 12.94 9.53 -13.28
C ILE A 238 13.26 8.28 -12.45
N ILE A 239 12.24 7.64 -11.87
CA ILE A 239 12.43 6.46 -11.02
C ILE A 239 12.98 5.29 -11.82
N GLU A 240 12.43 4.99 -12.99
CA GLU A 240 12.98 3.96 -13.87
C GLU A 240 14.45 4.23 -14.23
N GLY A 241 14.80 5.50 -14.51
CA GLY A 241 16.18 5.90 -14.78
C GLY A 241 17.13 5.68 -13.60
N LEU A 242 16.65 5.86 -12.36
CA LEU A 242 17.43 5.62 -11.14
C LEU A 242 17.66 4.12 -10.87
N TYR A 243 16.66 3.27 -11.14
CA TYR A 243 16.73 1.83 -10.92
C TYR A 243 17.32 1.04 -12.11
N GLY A 244 17.29 1.61 -13.31
CA GLY A 244 17.80 0.98 -14.53
C GLY A 244 16.92 -0.15 -15.08
N SER A 245 15.71 -0.34 -14.55
CA SER A 245 14.76 -1.37 -14.97
C SER A 245 13.33 -0.85 -14.83
N ALA A 246 12.38 -1.46 -15.57
CA ALA A 246 10.97 -1.06 -15.51
C ALA A 246 10.41 -1.16 -14.08
N GLN A 247 9.56 -0.22 -13.69
CA GLN A 247 9.05 -0.08 -12.33
C GLN A 247 7.52 -0.05 -12.31
N ASP A 248 6.99 -0.62 -11.23
CA ASP A 248 5.62 -0.49 -10.75
C ASP A 248 5.65 0.48 -9.56
N ILE A 249 5.04 1.65 -9.73
CA ILE A 249 5.16 2.79 -8.81
C ILE A 249 3.78 3.21 -8.32
N GLU A 250 3.63 3.29 -7.00
CA GLU A 250 2.44 3.82 -6.37
C GLU A 250 2.71 5.23 -5.86
N GLY A 251 1.73 6.13 -6.03
CA GLY A 251 1.84 7.49 -5.57
C GLY A 251 0.51 8.18 -5.39
N VAL A 252 0.57 9.41 -4.91
CA VAL A 252 -0.60 10.25 -4.64
C VAL A 252 -0.39 11.67 -5.15
N VAL A 253 -1.50 12.33 -5.46
CA VAL A 253 -1.56 13.75 -5.79
C VAL A 253 -2.25 14.48 -4.65
N LYS A 254 -1.59 15.52 -4.13
CA LYS A 254 -2.17 16.44 -3.16
C LYS A 254 -1.85 17.88 -3.55
N ASP A 255 -2.90 18.69 -3.73
CA ASP A 255 -2.80 20.12 -4.03
C ASP A 255 -1.97 20.39 -5.31
N GLY A 256 -2.05 19.48 -6.28
CA GLY A 256 -1.33 19.56 -7.55
C GLY A 256 0.10 19.02 -7.54
N GLU A 257 0.57 18.55 -6.38
CA GLU A 257 1.90 17.97 -6.20
C GLU A 257 1.85 16.45 -6.11
N VAL A 258 2.90 15.81 -6.64
CA VAL A 258 3.02 14.35 -6.75
C VAL A 258 3.95 13.83 -5.66
N TYR A 259 3.49 12.81 -4.94
CA TYR A 259 4.26 12.12 -3.90
C TYR A 259 4.31 10.64 -4.22
N VAL A 260 5.51 10.07 -4.19
CA VAL A 260 5.73 8.63 -4.38
C VAL A 260 5.62 7.96 -3.02
N VAL A 261 4.84 6.87 -2.95
CA VAL A 261 4.65 6.13 -1.69
C VAL A 261 5.29 4.75 -1.71
N GLN A 262 5.46 4.15 -2.89
CA GLN A 262 6.09 2.84 -3.08
C GLN A 262 6.63 2.73 -4.51
N THR A 263 7.71 1.99 -4.69
CA THR A 263 8.18 1.55 -6.01
C THR A 263 8.79 0.17 -5.88
N ARG A 264 8.62 -0.65 -6.92
CA ARG A 264 9.24 -1.96 -7.04
C ARG A 264 9.50 -2.29 -8.52
N PRO A 265 10.39 -3.25 -8.82
CA PRO A 265 10.56 -3.76 -10.18
C PRO A 265 9.22 -4.23 -10.77
N GLN A 266 8.95 -3.83 -12.01
CA GLN A 266 7.84 -4.35 -12.79
C GLN A 266 8.23 -5.72 -13.35
N ILE A 267 7.52 -6.77 -12.93
CA ILE A 267 7.70 -8.15 -13.40
C ILE A 267 6.84 -8.41 -14.64
#